data_AF-A0A7Y2GRS7-F1
#
_entry.id   AF-A0A7Y2GRS7-F1
#
_cell.length_a   1.000
_cell.length_b   1.000
_cell.length_c   1.000
_cell.angle_alpha   90.00
_cell.angle_beta   90.00
_cell.angle_gamma   90.00
#
_symmetry.space_group_name_H-M   'P 1'
#
loop_
_entity.id
_entity.type
_entity.pdbx_description
1 polymer ?
#
loop_
_entity_poly.entity_id
_entity_poly.type
_entity_poly.pdbx_seq_one_letter_code
_entity_poly.pdbx_strand_id
1 'polypeptide(L)'
;QIMAGQYFSYPGRKFKYVAPELLGSDPDSGLPVVPNSIAYLTCETFDRVERFDHDLFLATVVAVREGRLGEPPLLYSARHGWRVTGDNARQKGVSIRDQLLARLEDG
;
A
#
# COMPACT_ATOMS: atom_id res chain seq x y z
N GLN A 1 -8.23 -1.08 1.75
CA GLN A 1 -6.86 -1.29 2.25
C GLN A 1 -6.27 -2.68 2.01
N ILE A 2 -6.96 -3.79 2.29
CA ILE A 2 -6.35 -5.15 2.27
C ILE A 2 -5.77 -5.48 0.88
N MET A 3 -6.54 -5.24 -0.18
CA MET A 3 -6.06 -5.53 -1.54
C MET A 3 -4.86 -4.69 -1.95
N ALA A 4 -4.95 -3.37 -1.75
CA ALA A 4 -3.85 -2.45 -2.02
C ALA A 4 -2.59 -2.78 -1.20
N GLY A 5 -2.73 -3.03 0.10
CA GLY A 5 -1.59 -3.36 0.97
C GLY A 5 -0.87 -4.64 0.52
N GLN A 6 -1.62 -5.66 0.12
CA GLN A 6 -1.02 -6.87 -0.45
C GLN A 6 -0.38 -6.62 -1.82
N TYR A 7 -1.06 -5.92 -2.73
CA TYR A 7 -0.54 -5.61 -4.06
C TYR A 7 0.80 -4.85 -4.01
N PHE A 8 0.84 -3.73 -3.29
CA PHE A 8 2.03 -2.87 -3.21
C PHE A 8 3.17 -3.49 -2.39
N SER A 9 2.93 -4.59 -1.68
CA SER A 9 3.99 -5.35 -0.99
C SER A 9 4.72 -6.34 -1.89
N TYR A 10 4.20 -6.65 -3.07
CA TYR A 10 4.87 -7.57 -3.98
C TYR A 10 6.06 -6.87 -4.66
N PRO A 11 7.32 -7.35 -4.48
CA PRO A 11 8.52 -6.69 -5.02
C PRO A 11 8.66 -6.79 -6.56
N GLY A 12 7.61 -7.20 -7.27
CA GLY A 12 7.70 -7.66 -8.63
C GLY A 12 7.73 -6.51 -9.64
N ARG A 13 8.87 -6.33 -10.32
CA ARG A 13 8.97 -5.58 -11.59
C ARG A 13 7.87 -5.96 -12.61
N LYS A 14 7.35 -7.19 -12.49
CA LYS A 14 6.27 -7.77 -13.31
C LYS A 14 4.90 -7.14 -13.07
N PHE A 15 4.64 -6.55 -11.90
CA PHE A 15 3.32 -6.01 -11.55
C PHE A 15 3.21 -4.50 -11.78
N LYS A 16 4.16 -3.89 -12.50
CA LYS A 16 4.07 -2.47 -12.87
C LYS A 16 2.80 -2.24 -13.68
N TYR A 17 1.91 -1.37 -13.15
CA TYR A 17 0.66 -0.94 -13.80
C TYR A 17 -0.44 -2.00 -13.94
N VAL A 18 -0.42 -3.08 -13.15
CA VAL A 18 -1.42 -4.17 -13.27
C VAL A 18 -2.73 -3.86 -12.54
N ALA A 19 -2.71 -2.91 -11.60
CA ALA A 19 -3.90 -2.51 -10.84
C ALA A 19 -4.01 -0.98 -10.69
N PRO A 20 -4.13 -0.21 -11.80
CA PRO A 20 -4.31 1.25 -11.74
C PRO A 20 -5.60 1.64 -10.99
N GLU A 21 -6.60 0.77 -10.93
CA GLU A 21 -7.85 0.99 -10.18
C GLU A 21 -7.65 1.12 -8.67
N LEU A 22 -6.48 0.75 -8.15
CA LEU A 22 -6.14 0.90 -6.74
C LEU A 22 -5.55 2.28 -6.41
N LEU A 23 -5.27 3.10 -7.42
CA LEU A 23 -4.69 4.44 -7.30
C LEU A 23 -5.71 5.52 -7.68
N GLY A 24 -5.59 6.65 -7.00
CA GLY A 24 -6.18 7.92 -7.41
C GLY A 24 -5.14 9.02 -7.33
N SER A 25 -5.57 10.25 -7.58
CA SER A 25 -4.72 11.44 -7.38
C SER A 25 -5.27 12.28 -6.24
N ASP A 26 -4.38 12.76 -5.38
CA ASP A 26 -4.72 13.77 -4.39
C ASP A 26 -5.11 15.08 -5.10
N PRO A 27 -6.25 15.70 -4.76
CA PRO A 27 -6.74 16.85 -5.50
C PRO A 27 -5.89 18.11 -5.33
N ASP A 28 -5.21 18.28 -4.19
CA ASP A 28 -4.43 19.49 -3.92
C ASP A 28 -2.97 19.36 -4.40
N SER A 29 -2.36 18.18 -4.18
CA SER A 29 -0.95 17.94 -4.51
C SER A 29 -0.72 17.24 -5.85
N GLY A 30 -1.75 16.62 -6.43
CA GLY A 30 -1.64 15.80 -7.65
C GLY A 30 -0.89 14.48 -7.46
N LEU A 31 -0.44 14.18 -6.24
CA LEU A 31 0.34 12.98 -5.92
C LEU A 31 -0.54 11.72 -5.96
N PRO A 32 0.04 10.54 -6.29
CA PRO A 32 -0.69 9.29 -6.27
C PRO A 32 -1.07 8.91 -4.84
N VAL A 33 -2.32 8.51 -4.65
CA VAL A 33 -2.87 8.05 -3.37
C VAL A 33 -3.58 6.73 -3.54
N VAL A 34 -3.78 6.01 -2.43
CA VAL A 34 -4.68 4.85 -2.36
C VAL A 34 -5.98 5.31 -1.71
N PRO A 35 -7.06 5.59 -2.47
CA PRO A 35 -8.27 6.22 -1.92
C PRO A 35 -8.93 5.40 -0.81
N ASN A 36 -8.78 4.07 -0.87
CA ASN A 36 -9.34 3.13 0.11
C ASN A 36 -8.39 2.83 1.30
N SER A 37 -7.49 3.75 1.61
CA SER A 37 -6.65 3.74 2.83
C SER A 37 -7.45 4.21 4.05
N ILE A 38 -6.96 3.95 5.26
CA ILE A 38 -7.58 4.50 6.49
C ILE A 38 -7.36 6.00 6.56
N ALA A 39 -6.16 6.44 6.21
CA ALA A 39 -5.77 7.82 6.02
C ALA A 39 -4.52 7.83 5.12
N TYR A 40 -4.22 8.98 4.55
CA TYR A 40 -2.96 9.22 3.88
C TYR A 40 -2.39 10.58 4.26
N LEU A 41 -1.06 10.64 4.26
CA LEU A 41 -0.27 11.80 4.68
C LEU A 41 0.49 12.31 3.47
N THR A 42 0.33 13.59 3.17
CA THR A 42 1.21 14.27 2.22
C THR A 42 2.41 14.79 3.00
N CYS A 43 3.60 14.44 2.55
CA CYS A 43 4.84 14.75 3.24
C CYS A 43 5.83 15.46 2.31
N GLU A 44 6.55 16.44 2.85
CA GLU A 44 7.72 17.04 2.20
C GLU A 44 8.98 16.48 2.84
N THR A 45 9.77 15.75 2.05
CA THR A 45 11.06 15.21 2.48
C THR A 45 12.06 16.35 2.64
N PHE A 46 12.72 16.41 3.79
CA PHE A 46 13.78 17.40 4.05
C PHE A 46 15.16 16.78 4.24
N ASP A 47 15.24 15.46 4.47
CA ASP A 47 16.52 14.76 4.58
C ASP A 47 16.40 13.29 4.14
N ARG A 48 17.54 12.72 3.72
CA ARG A 48 17.70 11.33 3.33
C ARG A 48 19.01 10.79 3.90
N VAL A 49 18.91 9.74 4.72
CA VAL A 49 20.05 9.08 5.32
C VAL A 49 20.20 7.68 4.72
N GLU A 50 21.24 7.48 3.90
CA GLU A 50 21.55 6.19 3.28
C GLU A 50 22.26 5.25 4.28
N ARG A 51 21.73 4.05 4.53
CA ARG A 51 22.32 3.07 5.46
C ARG A 51 22.13 1.62 4.96
N PHE A 52 23.23 0.90 4.81
CA PHE A 52 23.24 -0.50 4.38
C PHE A 52 22.46 -0.70 3.08
N ASP A 53 21.35 -1.44 3.13
CA ASP A 53 20.42 -1.75 2.05
C ASP A 53 19.13 -0.91 2.08
N HIS A 54 19.09 0.16 2.88
CA HIS A 54 17.92 1.02 3.06
C HIS A 54 18.25 2.52 2.97
N ASP A 55 17.28 3.28 2.48
CA ASP A 55 17.25 4.75 2.58
C ASP A 55 16.21 5.17 3.63
N LEU A 56 16.65 5.90 4.65
CA LEU A 56 15.74 6.54 5.60
C LEU A 56 15.37 7.94 5.10
N PHE A 57 14.09 8.16 4.82
CA PHE A 57 13.55 9.47 4.47
C PHE A 57 12.96 10.15 5.71
N LEU A 58 13.40 11.37 5.99
CA LEU A 58 12.82 12.23 7.02
C LEU A 58 11.96 13.28 6.33
N ALA A 59 10.70 13.39 6.76
CA ALA A 59 9.72 14.23 6.08
C ALA A 59 8.77 14.92 7.06
N THR A 60 8.37 16.14 6.71
CA THR A 60 7.35 16.92 7.42
C THR A 60 5.99 16.57 6.84
N VAL A 61 5.01 16.25 7.69
CA VAL A 61 3.62 16.10 7.26
C VAL A 61 3.06 17.50 6.97
N VAL A 62 2.69 17.75 5.72
CA VAL A 62 2.15 19.04 5.27
C VAL A 62 0.64 19.02 5.04
N ALA A 63 0.06 17.83 4.84
CA ALA A 63 -1.38 17.64 4.83
C ALA A 63 -1.76 16.24 5.31
N VAL A 64 -2.98 16.13 5.86
CA VAL A 64 -3.58 14.87 6.29
C VAL A 64 -4.95 14.76 5.64
N ARG A 65 -5.25 13.58 5.08
CA ARG A 65 -6.62 13.26 4.68
C ARG A 65 -7.10 11.99 5.33
N GLU A 66 -8.29 12.10 5.87
CA GLU A 66 -9.03 10.99 6.43
C GLU A 66 -9.63 10.17 5.27
N GLY A 67 -9.49 8.86 5.36
CA GLY A 67 -10.21 7.94 4.48
C GLY A 67 -11.28 7.24 5.29
N ARG A 68 -10.89 6.14 5.91
CA ARG A 68 -11.77 5.28 6.72
C ARG A 68 -11.27 5.24 8.16
N LEU A 69 -11.17 6.42 8.79
CA LEU A 69 -10.80 6.50 10.19
C LEU A 69 -11.80 5.73 11.06
N GLY A 70 -11.29 5.09 12.13
CA GLY A 70 -12.07 4.20 12.99
C GLY A 70 -12.13 2.75 12.49
N GLU A 71 -11.84 2.48 11.22
CA GLU A 71 -11.70 1.11 10.73
C GLU A 71 -10.39 0.47 11.27
N PRO A 72 -10.41 -0.84 11.57
CA PRO A 72 -9.24 -1.61 11.95
C PRO A 72 -8.02 -1.44 11.01
N PRO A 73 -6.80 -1.18 11.53
CA PRO A 73 -5.60 -1.09 10.71
C PRO A 73 -5.19 -2.44 10.12
N LEU A 74 -4.56 -2.37 8.95
CA LEU A 74 -3.90 -3.51 8.32
C LEU A 74 -2.51 -3.67 8.94
N LEU A 75 -2.25 -4.85 9.51
CA LEU A 75 -0.99 -5.21 10.14
C LEU A 75 -0.26 -6.25 9.28
N TYR A 76 1.07 -6.22 9.28
CA TYR A 76 1.89 -7.24 8.63
C TYR A 76 2.92 -7.79 9.60
N SER A 77 3.13 -9.11 9.54
CA SER A 77 4.30 -9.75 10.13
C SER A 77 4.82 -10.85 9.21
N ALA A 78 6.13 -11.02 9.15
CA ALA A 78 6.73 -12.10 8.35
C ALA A 78 6.25 -13.49 8.78
N ARG A 79 5.99 -13.69 10.09
CA ARG A 79 5.55 -14.97 10.65
C ARG A 79 4.07 -15.27 10.43
N HIS A 80 3.20 -14.27 10.59
CA HIS A 80 1.74 -14.48 10.61
C HIS A 80 1.01 -13.88 9.41
N GLY A 81 1.73 -13.24 8.49
CA GLY A 81 1.19 -12.58 7.31
C GLY A 81 0.38 -11.32 7.64
N TRP A 82 -0.53 -10.99 6.73
CA TRP A 82 -1.43 -9.83 6.83
C TRP A 82 -2.59 -10.07 7.80
N ARG A 83 -2.85 -9.11 8.69
CA ARG A 83 -3.85 -9.19 9.75
C ARG A 83 -4.69 -7.93 9.86
N VAL A 84 -5.94 -8.09 10.29
CA VAL A 84 -6.83 -6.98 10.69
C VAL A 84 -7.23 -7.25 12.13
N THR A 85 -6.90 -6.35 13.06
CA THR A 85 -7.18 -6.52 14.51
C THR A 85 -6.73 -7.89 15.08
N GLY A 86 -5.70 -8.51 14.50
CA GLY A 86 -5.18 -9.82 14.92
C GLY A 86 -5.70 -11.02 14.11
N ASP A 87 -6.84 -10.87 13.43
CA ASP A 87 -7.42 -11.90 12.57
C ASP A 87 -6.75 -11.94 11.20
N ASN A 88 -6.76 -13.11 10.55
CA ASN A 88 -6.24 -13.26 9.19
C ASN A 88 -6.96 -12.31 8.23
N ALA A 89 -6.22 -11.39 7.61
CA ALA A 89 -6.79 -10.46 6.62
C ALA A 89 -7.13 -11.16 5.29
N ARG A 90 -6.56 -12.34 5.06
CA ARG A 90 -6.79 -13.14 3.86
C ARG A 90 -7.98 -14.05 4.05
N GLN A 91 -8.90 -14.01 3.08
CA GLN A 91 -9.87 -15.08 2.91
C GLN A 91 -9.15 -16.35 2.45
N LYS A 92 -9.51 -17.50 3.05
CA LYS A 92 -8.96 -18.80 2.68
C LYS A 92 -9.24 -19.08 1.20
N GLY A 93 -8.21 -19.44 0.44
CA GLY A 93 -8.31 -19.73 -1.00
C GLY A 93 -8.26 -18.51 -1.92
N VAL A 94 -8.19 -17.29 -1.38
CA VAL A 94 -8.08 -16.06 -2.18
C VAL A 94 -6.66 -15.52 -2.11
N SER A 95 -5.98 -15.48 -3.25
CA SER A 95 -4.62 -14.98 -3.39
C SER A 95 -4.60 -13.84 -4.40
N ILE A 96 -4.37 -12.63 -3.91
CA ILE A 96 -4.28 -11.42 -4.75
C ILE A 96 -3.11 -11.55 -5.73
N ARG A 97 -2.00 -12.15 -5.31
CA ARG A 97 -0.89 -12.46 -6.21
C ARG A 97 -1.33 -13.28 -7.41
N ASP A 98 -2.09 -14.35 -7.17
CA ASP A 98 -2.46 -15.28 -8.23
C ASP A 98 -3.47 -14.64 -9.18
N GLN A 99 -4.40 -13.84 -8.65
CA GLN A 99 -5.30 -13.01 -9.47
C GLN A 99 -4.53 -12.02 -10.35
N LEU A 100 -3.48 -11.40 -9.82
CA LEU A 100 -2.64 -10.46 -10.58
C LEU A 100 -1.75 -11.18 -11.60
N LEU A 101 -1.27 -12.38 -11.28
CA LEU A 101 -0.50 -13.19 -12.23
C LEU A 101 -1.37 -13.60 -13.43
N ALA A 102 -2.61 -14.00 -13.20
CA ALA A 102 -3.55 -14.32 -14.27
C ALA A 102 -3.74 -13.12 -15.24
N ARG A 103 -3.87 -11.90 -14.71
CA ARG A 103 -3.96 -10.68 -15.55
C ARG A 103 -2.75 -10.43 -16.45
N LEU A 104 -1.57 -10.90 -16.06
CA LEU A 104 -0.34 -10.78 -16.86
C LEU A 104 -0.25 -11.86 -17.95
N GLU A 105 -0.98 -12.96 -17.81
CA GLU A 105 -1.04 -14.01 -18.83
C GLU A 105 -2.05 -13.66 -19.94
N ASP A 106 -3.04 -12.81 -19.61
CA ASP A 106 -4.09 -12.35 -20.51
C ASP A 106 -3.74 -11.10 -21.34
N GLY A 107 -2.58 -10.46 -21.11
CA GLY A 107 -2.16 -9.19 -21.73
C GLY A 107 -0.81 -9.25 -22.43
#